data_AF-A0A2N9Y1X7-F1
#
_entry.id   AF-A0A2N9Y1X7-F1
#
_cell.length_a   1.000
_cell.length_b   1.000
_cell.length_c   1.000
_cell.angle_alpha   90.00
_cell.angle_beta   90.00
_cell.angle_gamma   90.00
#
_symmetry.space_group_name_H-M   'P 1'
#
loop_
_entity.id
_entity.type
_entity.pdbx_description
1 polymer ?
#
loop_
_entity_poly.entity_id
_entity_poly.type
_entity_poly.pdbx_seq_one_letter_code
_entity_poly.pdbx_strand_id
1 'polypeptide(L)'
;MKHRIKIVFLLSVCLCLEGCMEAAIRFWNGPGWSSPARNKADHECFEELELTLPDPNDPQGSEARNEWMANVYTPARIECMKRKGF
;
A
#
# COMPACT_ATOMS: atom_id res chain seq x y z
N MET A 1 30.65 -8.81 -36.58
CA MET A 1 29.65 -9.53 -35.74
C MET A 1 29.79 -9.26 -34.24
N LYS A 2 31.00 -9.33 -33.66
CA LYS A 2 31.25 -9.09 -32.21
C LYS A 2 30.71 -7.76 -31.65
N HIS A 3 30.82 -6.67 -32.40
CA HIS A 3 30.30 -5.34 -31.99
C HIS A 3 28.77 -5.24 -32.08
N ARG A 4 28.13 -5.95 -33.03
CA ARG A 4 26.67 -5.94 -33.17
C ARG A 4 25.99 -6.60 -31.97
N ILE A 5 26.55 -7.70 -31.46
CA ILE A 5 26.05 -8.38 -30.25
C ILE A 5 26.15 -7.45 -29.03
N LYS A 6 27.25 -6.70 -28.87
CA LYS A 6 27.41 -5.74 -27.79
C LYS A 6 26.37 -4.61 -27.85
N ILE A 7 26.08 -4.10 -29.05
CA ILE A 7 25.07 -3.04 -29.25
C ILE A 7 23.68 -3.56 -28.92
N VAL A 8 23.32 -4.77 -29.38
CA VAL A 8 22.02 -5.39 -29.07
C VAL A 8 21.87 -5.62 -27.57
N PHE A 9 22.92 -6.10 -26.90
CA PHE A 9 22.91 -6.29 -25.45
C PHE A 9 22.73 -4.95 -24.71
N LEU A 10 23.44 -3.90 -25.12
CA LEU A 10 23.32 -2.57 -24.53
C LEU A 10 21.90 -2.01 -24.68
N LEU A 11 21.31 -2.12 -25.87
CA LEU A 11 19.95 -1.69 -26.14
C LEU A 11 18.92 -2.46 -25.30
N SER A 12 19.09 -3.77 -25.15
CA SER A 12 18.22 -4.59 -24.29
C SER A 12 18.27 -4.13 -22.83
N VAL A 13 19.46 -3.79 -22.31
CA VAL A 13 19.62 -3.30 -20.94
C VAL A 13 18.94 -1.93 -20.77
N CYS A 14 19.10 -1.02 -21.74
CA CYS A 14 18.44 0.28 -21.73
C CYS A 14 16.90 0.16 -21.71
N LEU A 15 16.33 -0.70 -22.55
CA LEU A 15 14.87 -0.91 -22.59
C LEU A 15 14.33 -1.51 -21.28
N CYS A 16 15.06 -2.43 -20.65
CA CYS A 16 14.69 -2.95 -19.33
C CYS A 16 14.71 -1.85 -18.25
N LEU A 17 15.73 -0.98 -18.28
CA LEU A 17 15.85 0.13 -17.33
C LEU A 17 14.70 1.15 -17.49
N GLU A 18 14.33 1.50 -18.73
CA GLU A 18 13.20 2.38 -19.02
C GLU A 18 11.88 1.78 -18.52
N GLY A 19 11.65 0.48 -18.78
CA GLY A 19 10.47 -0.23 -18.30
C GLY A 19 10.38 -0.27 -16.76
N CYS A 20 11.49 -0.50 -16.06
CA CYS A 20 11.55 -0.47 -14.61
C CYS A 20 11.27 0.94 -14.06
N MET A 21 11.79 1.98 -14.71
CA MET A 21 11.57 3.37 -14.30
C MET A 21 10.11 3.77 -14.50
N GLU A 22 9.48 3.40 -15.62
CA GLU A 22 8.04 3.61 -15.86
C GLU A 22 7.18 2.88 -14.82
N ALA A 23 7.51 1.64 -14.47
CA ALA A 23 6.80 0.89 -13.44
C ALA A 23 6.94 1.54 -12.06
N ALA A 24 8.14 2.01 -11.69
CA ALA A 24 8.38 2.74 -10.46
C ALA A 24 7.60 4.07 -10.43
N ILE A 25 7.60 4.82 -11.52
CA ILE A 25 6.85 6.08 -11.64
C ILE A 25 5.34 5.83 -11.52
N ARG A 26 4.80 4.79 -12.18
CA ARG A 26 3.38 4.41 -12.03
C ARG A 26 3.03 3.96 -10.61
N PHE A 27 3.94 3.24 -9.95
CA PHE A 27 3.77 2.84 -8.55
C PHE A 27 3.72 4.05 -7.61
N TRP A 28 4.60 5.04 -7.82
CA TRP A 28 4.67 6.25 -6.99
C TRP A 28 3.58 7.28 -7.29
N ASN A 29 3.14 7.42 -8.54
CA ASN A 29 2.18 8.44 -8.97
C ASN A 29 0.73 7.92 -9.15
N GLY A 30 0.53 6.61 -9.14
CA GLY A 30 -0.80 5.98 -9.16
C GLY A 30 -1.26 5.61 -7.75
N PRO A 31 -2.39 4.91 -7.59
CA PRO A 31 -2.81 4.35 -6.30
C PRO A 31 -1.89 3.22 -5.80
N GLY A 32 -0.70 3.02 -6.39
CA GLY A 32 0.13 1.84 -6.18
C GLY A 32 -0.53 0.57 -6.70
N TRP A 33 -0.30 -0.56 -6.02
CA TRP A 33 -0.97 -1.84 -6.31
C TRP A 33 -2.38 -1.95 -5.70
N SER A 34 -2.88 -0.91 -5.01
CA SER A 34 -4.23 -0.92 -4.45
C SER A 34 -5.24 -0.33 -5.43
N SER A 35 -6.44 -0.91 -5.48
CA SER A 35 -7.51 -0.36 -6.31
C SER A 35 -8.07 0.93 -5.70
N PRO A 36 -8.50 1.91 -6.49
CA PRO A 36 -9.16 3.12 -5.99
C PRO A 36 -10.35 2.80 -5.07
N ALA A 37 -11.09 1.73 -5.37
CA ALA A 37 -12.19 1.25 -4.56
C ALA A 37 -11.74 0.77 -3.18
N ARG A 38 -10.60 0.06 -3.09
CA ARG A 38 -10.02 -0.37 -1.83
C ARG A 38 -9.56 0.83 -1.00
N ASN A 39 -8.89 1.80 -1.63
CA ASN A 39 -8.44 3.01 -0.92
C ASN A 39 -9.62 3.81 -0.37
N LYS A 40 -10.72 3.91 -1.12
CA LYS A 40 -11.96 4.53 -0.65
C LYS A 40 -12.54 3.78 0.55
N ALA A 41 -12.62 2.44 0.48
CA ALA A 41 -13.10 1.63 1.60
C ALA A 41 -12.22 1.76 2.84
N ASP A 42 -10.89 1.78 2.67
CA ASP A 42 -9.95 1.99 3.76
C ASP A 42 -10.16 3.35 4.45
N HIS A 43 -10.42 4.40 3.67
CA HIS A 43 -10.69 5.74 4.20
C HIS A 43 -12.02 5.81 4.93
N GLU A 44 -13.11 5.30 4.35
CA GLU A 44 -14.42 5.25 5.01
C GLU A 44 -14.38 4.44 6.31
N CYS A 45 -13.67 3.30 6.32
CA CYS A 45 -13.49 2.51 7.52
C CYS A 45 -12.64 3.21 8.57
N PHE A 46 -11.65 4.01 8.18
CA PHE A 46 -10.88 4.83 9.12
C PHE A 46 -11.78 5.86 9.82
N GLU A 47 -12.57 6.62 9.06
CA GLU A 47 -13.50 7.62 9.60
C GLU A 47 -14.57 7.00 10.52
N GLU A 48 -15.11 5.84 10.13
CA GLU A 48 -16.09 5.10 10.94
C GLU A 48 -15.48 4.65 12.29
N LEU A 49 -14.25 4.16 12.26
CA LEU A 49 -13.58 3.66 13.46
C LEU A 49 -13.08 4.76 14.38
N GLU A 50 -12.65 5.90 13.83
CA GLU A 50 -12.26 7.08 14.62
C GLU A 50 -13.43 7.62 15.46
N LEU A 51 -14.67 7.50 14.95
CA LEU A 51 -15.88 7.93 15.65
C LEU A 51 -16.42 6.90 16.64
N THR A 52 -16.08 5.62 16.48
CA THR A 52 -16.70 4.52 17.25
C THR A 52 -15.78 3.88 18.28
N LEU A 53 -14.47 3.84 18.02
CA LEU A 53 -13.52 3.23 18.92
C LEU A 53 -12.90 4.28 19.86
N PRO A 54 -12.77 3.97 21.16
CA PRO A 54 -12.10 4.87 22.08
C PRO A 54 -10.60 4.93 21.77
N ASP A 55 -10.03 6.14 21.67
CA ASP A 55 -8.58 6.30 21.61
C ASP A 55 -7.95 5.85 22.95
N PRO A 56 -7.01 4.89 22.95
CA PRO A 56 -6.35 4.46 24.17
C PRO A 56 -5.53 5.57 24.85
N ASN A 57 -5.31 6.73 24.21
CA ASN A 57 -4.52 7.86 24.73
C ASN A 57 -3.06 7.51 25.07
N ASP A 58 -2.63 6.29 24.74
CA ASP A 58 -1.28 5.82 24.98
C ASP A 58 -0.31 6.34 23.91
N PRO A 59 0.97 6.58 24.28
CA PRO A 59 2.00 6.97 23.34
C PRO A 59 2.11 5.99 22.16
N GLN A 60 2.40 6.51 20.98
CA GLN A 60 2.67 5.67 19.81
C GLN A 60 3.83 4.71 20.10
N GLY A 61 3.64 3.43 19.74
CA GLY A 61 4.64 2.38 19.95
C GLY A 61 4.73 1.82 21.36
N SER A 62 3.94 2.33 22.31
CA SER A 62 3.79 1.70 23.62
C SER A 62 3.14 0.31 23.51
N GLU A 63 3.43 -0.57 24.47
CA GLU A 63 2.83 -1.90 24.53
C GLU A 63 1.30 -1.82 24.57
N ALA A 64 0.74 -0.97 25.43
CA ALA A 64 -0.71 -0.75 25.53
C ALA A 64 -1.33 -0.29 24.21
N ARG A 65 -0.71 0.67 23.50
CA ARG A 65 -1.16 1.09 22.16
C ARG A 65 -1.10 -0.07 21.16
N ASN A 66 -0.03 -0.87 21.17
CA ASN A 66 0.14 -1.99 20.25
C ASN A 66 -0.88 -3.09 20.52
N GLU A 67 -1.16 -3.40 21.78
CA GLU A 67 -2.21 -4.35 22.19
C GLU A 67 -3.59 -3.87 21.78
N TRP A 68 -3.90 -2.58 21.99
CA TRP A 68 -5.15 -1.98 21.53
C TRP A 68 -5.27 -2.06 20.00
N MET A 69 -4.19 -1.76 19.27
CA MET A 69 -4.17 -1.87 17.81
C MET A 69 -4.43 -3.31 17.35
N ALA A 70 -3.83 -4.30 18.02
CA ALA A 70 -3.95 -5.71 17.66
C ALA A 70 -5.32 -6.31 18.01
N ASN A 71 -5.88 -5.95 19.16
CA ASN A 71 -7.06 -6.59 19.72
C ASN A 71 -8.36 -5.82 19.45
N VAL A 72 -8.30 -4.51 19.23
CA VAL A 72 -9.48 -3.65 19.07
C VAL A 72 -9.54 -3.08 17.65
N TYR A 73 -8.54 -2.27 17.28
CA TYR A 73 -8.60 -1.52 16.01
C TYR A 73 -8.48 -2.40 14.78
N THR A 74 -7.49 -3.31 14.75
CA THR A 74 -7.24 -4.18 13.59
C THR A 74 -8.43 -5.10 13.29
N PRO A 75 -9.02 -5.82 14.26
CA PRO A 75 -10.19 -6.65 14.01
C PRO A 75 -11.39 -5.83 13.51
N ALA A 76 -11.65 -4.66 14.10
CA ALA A 76 -12.75 -3.79 13.69
C ALA A 76 -12.56 -3.26 12.25
N ARG A 77 -11.32 -2.90 11.88
CA ARG A 77 -10.97 -2.52 10.50
C ARG A 77 -11.19 -3.66 9.52
N ILE A 78 -10.79 -4.88 9.88
CA ILE A 78 -11.00 -6.06 9.03
C ILE A 78 -12.49 -6.31 8.81
N GLU A 79 -13.30 -6.21 9.85
CA GLU A 79 -14.75 -6.38 9.72
C GLU A 79 -15.37 -5.29 8.84
N CYS A 80 -15.00 -4.03 9.04
CA CYS A 80 -15.47 -2.94 8.20
C CYS A 80 -15.11 -3.17 6.72
N MET A 81 -13.84 -3.52 6.43
CA MET A 81 -13.40 -3.83 5.07
C MET A 81 -14.19 -4.99 4.45
N LYS A 82 -14.46 -6.02 5.23
CA LYS A 82 -15.30 -7.16 4.80
C LYS A 82 -16.73 -6.72 4.44
N ARG A 83 -17.34 -5.81 5.23
CA ARG A 83 -18.66 -5.24 4.91
C ARG A 83 -18.64 -4.42 3.61
N LYS A 84 -17.50 -3.85 3.25
CA LYS A 84 -17.28 -3.10 2.00
C LYS A 84 -16.87 -3.99 0.81
N GLY A 85 -16.67 -5.30 1.04
CA GLY A 85 -16.35 -6.29 0.01
C GLY A 85 -14.85 -6.50 -0.25
N PHE A 86 -13.99 -6.16 0.73
CA PHE A 86 -12.53 -6.32 0.67
C PHE A 86 -11.98 -7.26 1.74
#